data_AF-A0A960P3I3-F1
#
_entry.id   AF-A0A960P3I3-F1
#
_cell.length_a   1.000
_cell.length_b   1.000
_cell.length_c   1.000
_cell.angle_alpha   90.00
_cell.angle_beta   90.00
_cell.angle_gamma   90.00
#
_symmetry.space_group_name_H-M   'P 1'
#
loop_
_entity.id
_entity.type
_entity.pdbx_description
1 polymer ?
#
loop_
_entity_poly.entity_id
_entity_poly.type
_entity_poly.pdbx_seq_one_letter_code
_entity_poly.pdbx_strand_id
1 'polypeptide(L)'
;MPSTTHRTSRAIATLLAFISLALVAASCGSSSDSTAVEDTPTTGSSDDESSDPSSADEDTDMSALFAEGALTSDPEIVDCTLENGTETSCYQLEFASLASTVDTDGPYCPATTSETGGIWVWDGEDPGLYALDGDFWAMMTEQGYEFVDAEGNITITDPAAGPASSSTTENSCLEATADGSFHLQALLPVEPEDLGTTTDLTTVAQVGVSLDGVTIFADAPSVADRGGLPALDACGGHIDPSGYYHWHFGAESIQTNLDDADADVTCGVEQDLEGLLGFAFDGYAIYGPEEDGALASDLDECSGHVSDTEEFGEQYHYHLSYDSPNLPTCRVGATATSKLTSPDNSAAALPDGDAAGGGGPPPGG
;
A
#
# COMPACT_ATOMS: atom_id res chain seq x y z
N MET A 1 -23.54 37.30 38.30
CA MET A 1 -24.98 37.00 38.11
C MET A 1 -25.07 35.96 37.00
N PRO A 2 -25.40 34.70 37.28
CA PRO A 2 -25.51 33.67 36.26
C PRO A 2 -26.95 33.65 35.72
N SER A 3 -27.11 33.58 34.40
CA SER A 3 -28.40 33.36 33.74
C SER A 3 -28.40 31.98 33.11
N THR A 4 -29.03 31.04 33.80
CA THR A 4 -29.50 29.74 33.31
C THR A 4 -30.67 29.90 32.34
N THR A 5 -30.66 29.18 31.21
CA THR A 5 -31.90 28.73 30.56
C THR A 5 -31.69 27.48 29.68
N HIS A 6 -32.26 26.38 30.18
CA HIS A 6 -32.99 25.29 29.52
C HIS A 6 -32.46 24.47 28.33
N ARG A 7 -32.19 23.19 28.67
CA ARG A 7 -32.34 21.97 27.86
C ARG A 7 -33.70 21.87 27.15
N THR A 8 -33.67 21.35 25.92
CA THR A 8 -34.73 20.49 25.38
C THR A 8 -34.10 19.29 24.68
N SER A 9 -34.34 18.11 25.24
CA SER A 9 -33.98 16.80 24.69
C SER A 9 -35.14 16.33 23.81
N ARG A 10 -34.87 15.92 22.57
CA ARG A 10 -35.85 15.26 21.68
C ARG A 10 -35.52 13.78 21.62
N ALA A 11 -36.39 12.98 22.23
CA ALA A 11 -36.48 11.54 22.03
C ALA A 11 -37.23 11.28 20.71
N ILE A 12 -36.69 10.42 19.84
CA ILE A 12 -37.38 9.88 18.67
C ILE A 12 -37.70 8.42 18.95
N ALA A 13 -38.96 8.07 18.72
CA ALA A 13 -39.61 6.84 19.12
C ALA A 13 -39.30 5.67 18.18
N THR A 14 -39.02 4.52 18.79
CA THR A 14 -38.93 3.19 18.19
C THR A 14 -40.28 2.74 17.64
N LEU A 15 -40.33 2.29 16.38
CA LEU A 15 -41.51 1.64 15.80
C LEU A 15 -41.17 0.17 15.50
N LEU A 16 -41.67 -0.74 16.33
CA LEU A 16 -41.70 -2.17 16.05
C LEU A 16 -42.79 -2.48 15.01
N ALA A 17 -42.45 -3.22 13.96
CA ALA A 17 -43.41 -3.92 13.11
C ALA A 17 -43.24 -5.43 13.29
N PHE A 18 -44.24 -6.04 13.94
CA PHE A 18 -44.45 -7.47 13.99
C PHE A 18 -45.15 -7.93 12.70
N ILE A 19 -44.58 -8.90 11.99
CA ILE A 19 -45.33 -9.77 11.07
C ILE A 19 -44.99 -11.22 11.42
N SER A 20 -46.02 -12.00 11.73
CA SER A 20 -45.95 -13.42 12.03
C SER A 20 -46.52 -14.26 10.87
N LEU A 21 -45.86 -15.41 10.68
CA LEU A 21 -46.44 -16.74 10.39
C LEU A 21 -46.82 -17.12 8.94
N ALA A 22 -46.07 -18.06 8.37
CA ALA A 22 -46.62 -19.31 7.82
C ALA A 22 -45.53 -20.40 7.68
N LEU A 23 -45.77 -21.55 8.34
CA LEU A 23 -45.05 -22.82 8.21
C LEU A 23 -45.27 -23.46 6.83
N VAL A 24 -44.24 -24.11 6.28
CA VAL A 24 -44.38 -25.41 5.59
C VAL A 24 -43.24 -26.32 6.05
N ALA A 25 -43.62 -27.44 6.67
CA ALA A 25 -42.74 -28.56 6.97
C ALA A 25 -42.99 -29.66 5.94
N ALA A 26 -41.91 -30.26 5.44
CA ALA A 26 -41.92 -31.60 4.86
C ALA A 26 -40.65 -32.33 5.31
N SER A 27 -40.85 -33.34 6.17
CA SER A 27 -39.92 -34.42 6.51
C SER A 27 -39.86 -35.42 5.32
N CYS A 28 -39.05 -36.47 5.18
CA CYS A 28 -38.14 -37.36 5.93
C CYS A 28 -37.11 -37.84 4.87
N GLY A 29 -35.98 -38.52 5.10
CA GLY A 29 -35.47 -39.25 6.24
C GLY A 29 -34.21 -40.03 5.82
N SER A 30 -33.46 -40.49 6.82
CA SER A 30 -32.23 -41.28 6.73
C SER A 30 -32.45 -42.72 6.23
N SER A 31 -31.43 -43.31 5.60
CA SER A 31 -30.65 -44.43 6.16
C SER A 31 -29.92 -45.26 5.08
N SER A 32 -28.74 -45.71 5.49
CA SER A 32 -27.79 -46.64 4.86
C SER A 32 -28.39 -48.01 4.52
N ASP A 33 -27.88 -48.68 3.47
CA ASP A 33 -27.50 -50.09 3.53
C ASP A 33 -26.56 -50.49 2.38
N SER A 34 -25.68 -51.42 2.71
CA SER A 34 -24.63 -52.06 1.94
C SER A 34 -25.19 -53.25 1.17
N THR A 35 -24.68 -53.51 -0.03
CA THR A 35 -24.63 -54.88 -0.56
C THR A 35 -23.35 -55.11 -1.34
N ALA A 36 -22.52 -55.99 -0.79
CA ALA A 36 -21.43 -56.66 -1.46
C ALA A 36 -21.96 -57.74 -2.41
N VAL A 37 -21.31 -57.91 -3.57
CA VAL A 37 -21.23 -59.19 -4.29
C VAL A 37 -19.83 -59.31 -4.89
N GLU A 38 -19.09 -60.33 -4.45
CA GLU A 38 -17.85 -60.83 -5.07
C GLU A 38 -18.18 -61.67 -6.32
N ASP A 39 -17.38 -61.64 -7.39
CA ASP A 39 -16.27 -62.61 -7.60
C ASP A 39 -15.56 -62.44 -8.98
N THR A 40 -14.23 -62.51 -8.89
CA THR A 40 -13.03 -62.61 -9.79
C THR A 40 -13.10 -63.13 -11.26
N PRO A 41 -11.96 -63.21 -12.01
CA PRO A 41 -10.93 -62.21 -12.31
C PRO A 41 -10.60 -62.17 -13.83
N THR A 42 -9.99 -61.10 -14.34
CA THR A 42 -9.25 -61.17 -15.62
C THR A 42 -7.97 -60.35 -15.53
N THR A 43 -6.87 -61.04 -15.77
CA THR A 43 -5.50 -60.55 -15.91
C THR A 43 -5.33 -59.64 -17.12
N GLY A 44 -4.79 -58.45 -16.92
CA GLY A 44 -4.28 -57.55 -17.96
C GLY A 44 -3.32 -56.56 -17.33
N SER A 45 -2.08 -56.57 -17.82
CA SER A 45 -0.94 -55.82 -17.31
C SER A 45 -1.06 -54.31 -17.45
N SER A 46 -0.40 -53.61 -16.51
CA SER A 46 0.33 -52.33 -16.67
C SER A 46 -0.45 -51.14 -17.22
N ASP A 47 -0.67 -50.14 -16.37
CA ASP A 47 -0.08 -48.81 -16.56
C ASP A 47 -0.12 -48.05 -15.21
N ASP A 48 1.04 -47.49 -14.84
CA ASP A 48 1.26 -46.59 -13.72
C ASP A 48 0.59 -45.25 -14.06
N GLU A 49 -0.54 -44.94 -13.43
CA GLU A 49 -1.03 -43.55 -13.35
C GLU A 49 -0.80 -43.08 -11.92
N SER A 50 0.36 -42.45 -11.71
CA SER A 50 0.54 -41.53 -10.59
C SER A 50 -0.50 -40.45 -10.75
N SER A 51 -1.40 -40.39 -9.78
CA SER A 51 -2.35 -39.29 -9.63
C SER A 51 -1.55 -38.08 -9.19
N ASP A 52 -1.27 -37.20 -10.13
CA ASP A 52 -0.83 -35.83 -9.86
C ASP A 52 -1.89 -35.15 -9.00
N PRO A 53 -1.58 -34.62 -7.80
CA PRO A 53 -2.48 -33.74 -7.10
C PRO A 53 -2.23 -32.31 -7.59
N SER A 54 -2.51 -32.02 -8.85
CA SER A 54 -2.74 -30.63 -9.28
C SER A 54 -4.24 -30.37 -9.17
N SER A 55 -4.71 -30.07 -7.96
CA SER A 55 -5.82 -29.14 -7.83
C SER A 55 -5.27 -27.79 -8.26
N ALA A 56 -5.31 -27.54 -9.57
CA ALA A 56 -5.30 -26.19 -10.10
C ALA A 56 -6.62 -25.57 -9.64
N ASP A 57 -6.58 -24.95 -8.46
CA ASP A 57 -7.51 -23.89 -8.13
C ASP A 57 -7.32 -22.78 -9.17
N GLU A 58 -8.40 -22.11 -9.53
CA GLU A 58 -8.50 -21.24 -10.70
C GLU A 58 -7.30 -20.28 -10.78
N ASP A 59 -6.48 -20.43 -11.82
CA ASP A 59 -5.26 -19.62 -12.05
C ASP A 59 -5.72 -18.17 -12.24
N THR A 60 -5.71 -17.37 -11.16
CA THR A 60 -6.09 -15.96 -11.19
C THR A 60 -5.19 -15.28 -12.20
N ASP A 61 -5.78 -14.76 -13.28
CA ASP A 61 -5.04 -14.07 -14.33
C ASP A 61 -4.46 -12.77 -13.75
N MET A 62 -3.18 -12.81 -13.38
CA MET A 62 -2.46 -11.68 -12.78
C MET A 62 -2.64 -10.39 -13.60
N SER A 63 -2.69 -10.48 -14.93
CA SER A 63 -2.88 -9.32 -15.80
C SER A 63 -4.25 -8.67 -15.62
N ALA A 64 -5.28 -9.46 -15.32
CA ALA A 64 -6.65 -8.99 -15.17
C ALA A 64 -6.91 -8.22 -13.87
N LEU A 65 -5.99 -8.30 -12.90
CA LEU A 65 -6.07 -7.55 -11.65
C LEU A 65 -5.63 -6.09 -11.82
N PHE A 66 -4.71 -5.81 -12.75
CA PHE A 66 -4.17 -4.46 -12.94
C PHE A 66 -5.11 -3.57 -13.75
N ALA A 67 -5.11 -2.26 -13.44
CA ALA A 67 -5.85 -1.27 -14.20
C ALA A 67 -5.36 -1.21 -15.67
N GLU A 68 -6.26 -0.83 -16.59
CA GLU A 68 -5.90 -0.70 -18.01
C GLU A 68 -4.79 0.35 -18.19
N GLY A 69 -3.62 -0.09 -18.64
CA GLY A 69 -2.45 0.78 -18.84
C GLY A 69 -1.50 0.89 -17.64
N ALA A 70 -1.76 0.19 -16.53
CA ALA A 70 -0.83 0.06 -15.41
C ALA A 70 0.44 -0.72 -15.83
N LEU A 71 0.26 -1.83 -16.54
CA LEU A 71 1.34 -2.65 -17.08
C LEU A 71 1.67 -2.24 -18.52
N THR A 72 2.97 -2.20 -18.83
CA THR A 72 3.49 -1.89 -20.17
C THR A 72 3.68 -3.13 -21.05
N SER A 73 3.64 -4.32 -20.44
CA SER A 73 3.58 -5.62 -21.09
C SER A 73 2.80 -6.61 -20.23
N ASP A 74 2.35 -7.71 -20.83
CA ASP A 74 1.74 -8.81 -20.07
C ASP A 74 2.72 -9.36 -19.02
N PRO A 75 2.25 -9.77 -17.83
CA PRO A 75 3.08 -10.46 -16.84
C PRO A 75 3.74 -11.72 -17.41
N GLU A 76 5.01 -11.92 -17.10
CA GLU A 76 5.74 -13.15 -17.44
C GLU A 76 6.12 -13.91 -16.18
N ILE A 77 6.04 -15.25 -16.21
CA ILE A 77 6.60 -16.08 -15.12
C ILE A 77 8.04 -16.41 -15.47
N VAL A 78 8.97 -16.04 -14.58
CA VAL A 78 10.42 -16.24 -14.74
C VAL A 78 11.01 -16.97 -13.53
N ASP A 79 12.12 -17.68 -13.74
CA ASP A 79 12.90 -18.22 -12.62
C ASP A 79 13.56 -17.07 -11.84
N CYS A 80 13.47 -17.11 -10.51
CA CYS A 80 14.05 -16.10 -9.62
C CYS A 80 14.66 -16.74 -8.36
N THR A 81 15.45 -15.94 -7.64
CA THR A 81 16.04 -16.35 -6.35
C THR A 81 15.63 -15.37 -5.26
N LEU A 82 15.01 -15.90 -4.21
CA LEU A 82 14.61 -15.12 -3.04
C LEU A 82 15.81 -14.76 -2.18
N GLU A 83 15.65 -13.77 -1.30
CA GLU A 83 16.72 -13.23 -0.45
C GLU A 83 17.33 -14.27 0.50
N ASN A 84 16.58 -15.32 0.84
CA ASN A 84 17.04 -16.47 1.65
C ASN A 84 17.77 -17.56 0.83
N GLY A 85 17.87 -17.40 -0.49
CA GLY A 85 18.49 -18.33 -1.41
C GLY A 85 17.56 -19.40 -2.00
N THR A 86 16.26 -19.38 -1.70
CA THR A 86 15.28 -20.25 -2.35
C THR A 86 15.21 -19.94 -3.85
N GLU A 87 15.33 -20.96 -4.70
CA GLU A 87 15.04 -20.88 -6.13
C GLU A 87 13.55 -21.16 -6.34
N THR A 88 12.83 -20.23 -6.98
CA THR A 88 11.38 -20.32 -7.23
C THR A 88 11.03 -19.64 -8.55
N SER A 89 9.74 -19.50 -8.84
CA SER A 89 9.21 -18.70 -9.94
C SER A 89 8.63 -17.38 -9.42
N CYS A 90 8.84 -16.30 -10.17
CA CYS A 90 8.29 -14.98 -9.90
C CYS A 90 7.48 -14.49 -11.09
N TYR A 91 6.43 -13.71 -10.82
CA TYR A 91 5.86 -12.80 -11.80
C TYR A 91 6.84 -11.64 -12.05
N GLN A 92 7.18 -11.42 -13.32
CA GLN A 92 7.85 -10.23 -13.81
C GLN A 92 6.82 -9.26 -14.34
N LEU A 93 6.77 -8.07 -13.75
CA LEU A 93 5.83 -7.01 -14.07
C LEU A 93 6.61 -5.79 -14.57
N GLU A 94 6.14 -5.16 -15.65
CA GLU A 94 6.79 -3.99 -16.26
C GLU A 94 5.87 -2.77 -16.21
N PHE A 95 6.35 -1.68 -15.62
CA PHE A 95 5.61 -0.44 -15.42
C PHE A 95 6.32 0.73 -16.08
N ALA A 96 5.57 1.77 -16.48
CA ALA A 96 6.16 3.03 -16.87
C ALA A 96 6.67 3.77 -15.62
N SER A 97 7.77 4.52 -15.72
CA SER A 97 8.25 5.35 -14.60
C SER A 97 7.24 6.41 -14.15
N LEU A 98 6.31 6.79 -15.03
CA LEU A 98 5.14 7.61 -14.72
C LEU A 98 3.89 6.82 -15.13
N ALA A 99 3.17 6.28 -14.15
CA ALA A 99 1.96 5.52 -14.39
C ALA A 99 0.87 6.41 -15.04
N SER A 100 0.23 5.89 -16.09
CA SER A 100 -0.79 6.66 -16.84
C SER A 100 -2.21 6.58 -16.25
N THR A 101 -2.36 5.71 -15.26
CA THR A 101 -3.58 5.40 -14.50
C THR A 101 -3.88 6.45 -13.43
N VAL A 102 -2.87 7.21 -13.00
CA VAL A 102 -2.96 8.20 -11.93
C VAL A 102 -2.41 9.55 -12.38
N ASP A 103 -2.74 10.62 -11.65
CA ASP A 103 -2.16 11.94 -11.89
C ASP A 103 -0.78 12.03 -11.22
N THR A 104 0.28 12.19 -12.03
CA THR A 104 1.65 12.32 -11.55
C THR A 104 2.17 13.76 -11.63
N ASP A 105 1.32 14.74 -11.96
CA ASP A 105 1.71 16.14 -12.11
C ASP A 105 1.53 16.96 -10.81
N GLY A 106 1.03 16.35 -9.73
CA GLY A 106 0.79 16.98 -8.43
C GLY A 106 -0.69 17.40 -8.24
N PRO A 107 -0.98 18.34 -7.33
CA PRO A 107 -0.07 19.35 -6.76
C PRO A 107 0.86 18.81 -5.67
N TYR A 108 2.12 19.25 -5.68
CA TYR A 108 3.12 18.97 -4.65
C TYR A 108 3.40 20.23 -3.81
N CYS A 109 4.38 21.05 -4.23
CA CYS A 109 4.74 22.28 -3.55
C CYS A 109 3.87 23.45 -4.05
N PRO A 110 3.17 24.18 -3.16
CA PRO A 110 2.49 25.40 -3.56
C PRO A 110 3.52 26.50 -3.85
N ALA A 111 3.23 27.43 -4.77
CA ALA A 111 4.14 28.52 -5.07
C ALA A 111 4.10 29.60 -3.97
N THR A 112 2.96 29.74 -3.29
CA THR A 112 2.76 30.72 -2.22
C THR A 112 1.92 30.15 -1.09
N THR A 113 2.02 30.75 0.09
CA THR A 113 1.18 30.43 1.27
C THR A 113 -0.32 30.66 1.10
N SER A 114 -0.74 31.27 -0.02
CA SER A 114 -2.17 31.46 -0.34
C SER A 114 -2.78 30.33 -1.16
N GLU A 115 -1.94 29.41 -1.63
CA GLU A 115 -2.32 28.21 -2.35
C GLU A 115 -2.21 26.99 -1.41
N THR A 116 -2.95 25.94 -1.75
CA THR A 116 -2.81 24.63 -1.09
C THR A 116 -2.04 23.73 -2.03
N GLY A 117 -0.96 23.14 -1.52
CA GLY A 117 -0.20 22.11 -2.22
C GLY A 117 -0.82 20.73 -2.03
N GLY A 118 0.03 19.71 -1.98
CA GLY A 118 -0.38 18.38 -1.53
C GLY A 118 -0.32 18.27 -0.01
N ILE A 119 0.33 17.23 0.50
CA ILE A 119 0.35 16.87 1.92
C ILE A 119 1.75 16.56 2.44
N TRP A 120 1.87 16.52 3.76
CA TRP A 120 3.06 16.02 4.44
C TRP A 120 2.75 15.43 5.82
N VAL A 121 3.43 14.35 6.18
CA VAL A 121 3.43 13.80 7.54
C VAL A 121 4.52 14.49 8.35
N TRP A 122 4.13 15.46 9.16
CA TRP A 122 5.04 16.23 10.01
C TRP A 122 5.37 15.44 11.28
N ASP A 123 6.66 15.32 11.58
CA ASP A 123 7.20 14.56 12.71
C ASP A 123 7.89 15.44 13.78
N GLY A 124 7.81 16.77 13.63
CA GLY A 124 8.39 17.76 14.55
C GLY A 124 7.48 18.10 15.73
N GLU A 125 7.50 19.37 16.17
CA GLU A 125 6.54 19.83 17.19
C GLU A 125 5.13 19.81 16.60
N ASP A 126 4.16 19.30 17.35
CA ASP A 126 2.79 19.01 16.89
C ASP A 126 2.75 18.06 15.68
N PRO A 127 3.13 16.78 15.83
CA PRO A 127 3.18 15.84 14.72
C PRO A 127 1.78 15.48 14.21
N GLY A 128 1.68 15.23 12.91
CA GLY A 128 0.42 14.89 12.25
C GLY A 128 0.52 14.93 10.72
N LEU A 129 -0.56 14.52 10.06
CA LEU A 129 -0.75 14.72 8.63
C LEU A 129 -1.32 16.11 8.38
N TYR A 130 -0.76 16.84 7.42
CA TYR A 130 -1.17 18.21 7.09
C TYR A 130 -1.35 18.38 5.59
N ALA A 131 -2.34 19.17 5.19
CA ALA A 131 -2.33 19.83 3.89
C ALA A 131 -1.23 20.91 3.89
N LEU A 132 -0.53 21.08 2.76
CA LEU A 132 0.49 22.11 2.59
C LEU A 132 -0.15 23.48 2.31
N ASP A 133 -0.92 23.99 3.25
CA ASP A 133 -1.66 25.25 3.16
C ASP A 133 -1.06 26.36 4.03
N GLY A 134 -1.71 27.53 4.03
CA GLY A 134 -1.24 28.69 4.79
C GLY A 134 -1.13 28.46 6.30
N ASP A 135 -1.94 27.59 6.89
CA ASP A 135 -1.88 27.29 8.33
C ASP A 135 -0.68 26.38 8.63
N PHE A 136 -0.41 25.39 7.79
CA PHE A 136 0.80 24.57 7.88
C PHE A 136 2.08 25.44 7.77
N TRP A 137 2.16 26.32 6.77
CA TRP A 137 3.35 27.17 6.61
C TRP A 137 3.55 28.18 7.74
N ALA A 138 2.46 28.65 8.36
CA ALA A 138 2.52 29.48 9.55
C ALA A 138 3.07 28.68 10.75
N MET A 139 2.62 27.44 10.93
CA MET A 139 3.14 26.52 11.95
C MET A 139 4.64 26.28 11.77
N MET A 140 5.09 25.97 10.55
CA MET A 140 6.51 25.77 10.24
C MET A 140 7.37 26.99 10.59
N THR A 141 6.86 28.19 10.31
CA THR A 141 7.53 29.45 10.67
C THR A 141 7.63 29.65 12.19
N GLU A 142 6.58 29.30 12.94
CA GLU A 142 6.58 29.39 14.41
C GLU A 142 7.59 28.42 15.03
N GLN A 143 7.77 27.25 14.43
CA GLN A 143 8.77 26.25 14.83
C GLN A 143 10.20 26.61 14.40
N GLY A 144 10.38 27.71 13.67
CA GLY A 144 11.69 28.27 13.32
C GLY A 144 12.25 27.82 11.97
N TYR A 145 11.43 27.22 11.11
CA TYR A 145 11.80 26.91 9.73
C TYR A 145 11.60 28.13 8.81
N GLU A 146 12.42 28.22 7.77
CA GLU A 146 12.50 29.38 6.85
C GLU A 146 12.02 29.02 5.43
N PHE A 147 10.96 28.20 5.30
CA PHE A 147 10.42 27.81 3.99
C PHE A 147 9.82 28.97 3.18
N VAL A 148 9.31 29.98 3.89
CA VAL A 148 8.54 31.09 3.33
C VAL A 148 9.33 32.39 3.37
N ASP A 149 9.38 33.11 2.25
CA ASP A 149 10.01 34.43 2.18
C ASP A 149 9.09 35.56 2.71
N ALA A 150 9.62 36.79 2.76
CA ALA A 150 8.88 37.95 3.28
C ALA A 150 7.64 38.34 2.44
N GLU A 151 7.56 37.85 1.21
CA GLU A 151 6.46 38.08 0.27
C GLU A 151 5.42 36.94 0.30
N GLY A 152 5.67 35.88 1.08
CA GLY A 152 4.80 34.73 1.19
C GLY A 152 5.02 33.67 0.12
N ASN A 153 6.12 33.75 -0.64
CA ASN A 153 6.50 32.70 -1.60
C ASN A 153 7.20 31.55 -0.87
N ILE A 154 6.97 30.33 -1.35
CA ILE A 154 7.58 29.12 -0.81
C ILE A 154 8.84 28.81 -1.62
N THR A 155 9.93 28.48 -0.93
CA THR A 155 11.17 28.06 -1.58
C THR A 155 11.02 26.63 -2.08
N ILE A 156 11.01 26.45 -3.40
CA ILE A 156 10.93 25.14 -4.06
C ILE A 156 12.29 24.73 -4.59
N THR A 157 12.70 23.48 -4.37
CA THR A 157 13.95 22.91 -4.89
C THR A 157 13.67 21.61 -5.62
N ASP A 158 14.25 21.48 -6.81
CA ASP A 158 14.24 20.23 -7.57
C ASP A 158 15.44 19.35 -7.15
N PRO A 159 15.22 18.25 -6.41
CA PRO A 159 16.29 17.35 -6.01
C PRO A 159 16.89 16.54 -7.18
N ALA A 160 16.26 16.49 -8.35
CA ALA A 160 16.82 15.86 -9.56
C ALA A 160 17.85 16.76 -10.28
N ALA A 161 17.82 18.08 -10.02
CA ALA A 161 18.70 19.05 -10.69
C ALA A 161 20.17 19.03 -10.19
N GLY A 162 20.47 18.29 -9.13
CA GLY A 162 21.82 18.17 -8.54
C GLY A 162 21.82 17.35 -7.26
N PRO A 163 22.99 17.11 -6.63
CA PRO A 163 23.05 16.31 -5.40
C PRO A 163 22.27 17.00 -4.27
N ALA A 164 21.13 16.43 -3.90
CA ALA A 164 20.39 16.84 -2.72
C ALA A 164 21.17 16.47 -1.45
N SER A 165 21.39 17.45 -0.59
CA SER A 165 21.98 17.33 0.73
C SER A 165 21.25 18.25 1.69
N SER A 166 21.32 17.99 3.00
CA SER A 166 20.68 18.85 4.00
C SER A 166 21.04 20.32 3.88
N SER A 167 22.24 20.67 3.37
CA SER A 167 22.61 22.07 3.15
C SER A 167 22.11 22.69 1.84
N THR A 168 21.66 21.88 0.88
CA THR A 168 21.15 22.36 -0.42
C THR A 168 19.63 22.32 -0.51
N THR A 169 18.98 21.51 0.33
CA THR A 169 17.53 21.36 0.43
C THR A 169 16.97 21.96 1.72
N GLU A 170 17.81 22.57 2.55
CA GLU A 170 17.38 23.17 3.82
C GLU A 170 16.27 24.18 3.61
N ASN A 171 15.18 24.07 4.38
CA ASN A 171 14.05 24.97 4.33
C ASN A 171 13.48 25.13 2.92
N SER A 172 13.47 24.07 2.11
CA SER A 172 12.78 24.06 0.83
C SER A 172 11.78 22.91 0.72
N CYS A 173 10.66 23.22 0.07
CA CYS A 173 9.72 22.22 -0.40
C CYS A 173 10.35 21.53 -1.63
N LEU A 174 10.40 20.21 -1.63
CA LEU A 174 11.05 19.43 -2.68
C LEU A 174 10.02 18.93 -3.69
N GLU A 175 10.32 19.19 -4.96
CA GLU A 175 9.49 18.77 -6.08
C GLU A 175 10.43 18.38 -7.23
N ALA A 176 10.58 17.07 -7.45
CA ALA A 176 11.53 16.57 -8.44
C ALA A 176 10.97 16.67 -9.87
N THR A 177 11.86 16.94 -10.83
CA THR A 177 11.48 16.86 -12.25
C THR A 177 11.19 15.41 -12.65
N ALA A 178 10.00 15.17 -13.18
CA ALA A 178 9.58 13.86 -13.71
C ALA A 178 10.35 13.45 -14.98
N ASP A 179 10.64 12.15 -15.10
CA ASP A 179 11.23 11.51 -16.27
C ASP A 179 10.45 10.25 -16.66
N GLY A 180 9.50 10.43 -17.59
CA GLY A 180 8.68 9.35 -18.16
C GLY A 180 9.36 8.53 -19.25
N SER A 181 10.70 8.58 -19.39
CA SER A 181 11.40 7.96 -20.52
C SER A 181 11.85 6.51 -20.30
N PHE A 182 11.65 5.97 -19.10
CA PHE A 182 12.14 4.65 -18.71
C PHE A 182 11.06 3.80 -18.01
N HIS A 183 11.38 2.54 -17.78
CA HIS A 183 10.49 1.55 -17.18
C HIS A 183 11.03 1.07 -15.84
N LEU A 184 10.12 0.62 -14.99
CA LEU A 184 10.40 -0.11 -13.76
C LEU A 184 9.98 -1.57 -13.95
N GLN A 185 10.76 -2.49 -13.42
CA GLN A 185 10.49 -3.91 -13.47
C GLN A 185 10.42 -4.46 -12.04
N ALA A 186 9.31 -5.08 -11.67
CA ALA A 186 9.14 -5.78 -10.40
C ALA A 186 9.24 -7.31 -10.57
N LEU A 187 9.72 -7.99 -9.53
CA LEU A 187 9.64 -9.43 -9.36
C LEU A 187 8.88 -9.76 -8.08
N LEU A 188 7.75 -10.45 -8.21
CA LEU A 188 6.93 -10.94 -7.11
C LEU A 188 6.94 -12.47 -7.09
N PRO A 189 7.25 -13.15 -5.97
CA PRO A 189 7.12 -14.61 -5.89
C PRO A 189 5.70 -15.05 -6.29
N VAL A 190 5.60 -16.07 -7.16
CA VAL A 190 4.28 -16.64 -7.55
C VAL A 190 3.63 -17.32 -6.34
N GLU A 191 4.45 -17.97 -5.52
CA GLU A 191 4.02 -18.63 -4.29
C GLU A 191 4.81 -17.98 -3.13
N PRO A 192 4.18 -17.07 -2.34
CA PRO A 192 4.84 -16.39 -1.23
C PRO A 192 5.43 -17.38 -0.21
N GLU A 193 6.64 -17.11 0.26
CA GLU A 193 7.33 -17.93 1.26
C GLU A 193 7.42 -17.19 2.60
N ASP A 194 6.67 -17.64 3.61
CA ASP A 194 6.78 -17.16 4.99
C ASP A 194 8.17 -17.46 5.57
N LEU A 195 8.88 -16.43 6.03
CA LEU A 195 10.20 -16.53 6.64
C LEU A 195 10.16 -17.09 8.07
N GLY A 196 8.99 -17.11 8.71
CA GLY A 196 8.78 -17.43 10.13
C GLY A 196 9.28 -16.35 11.10
N THR A 197 9.80 -15.24 10.55
CA THR A 197 10.23 -14.03 11.27
C THR A 197 9.97 -12.80 10.41
N THR A 198 9.63 -11.70 11.05
CA THR A 198 9.33 -10.44 10.39
C THR A 198 10.59 -9.69 9.94
N THR A 199 10.47 -8.95 8.85
CA THR A 199 11.48 -8.01 8.34
C THR A 199 10.93 -6.59 8.42
N ASP A 200 11.64 -5.70 9.11
CA ASP A 200 11.21 -4.32 9.29
C ASP A 200 11.35 -3.56 7.97
N LEU A 201 10.28 -2.86 7.58
CA LEU A 201 10.26 -1.95 6.44
C LEU A 201 10.63 -0.55 6.93
N THR A 202 11.93 -0.23 6.91
CA THR A 202 12.40 1.08 7.41
C THR A 202 12.17 2.19 6.38
N THR A 203 12.51 3.43 6.72
CA THR A 203 12.43 4.59 5.81
C THR A 203 12.94 4.25 4.41
N VAL A 204 12.14 4.58 3.38
CA VAL A 204 12.37 4.24 1.96
C VAL A 204 12.53 2.75 1.61
N ALA A 205 12.05 1.83 2.45
CA ALA A 205 11.95 0.41 2.10
C ALA A 205 10.95 0.20 0.95
N GLN A 206 11.22 -0.80 0.11
CA GLN A 206 10.33 -1.21 -0.98
C GLN A 206 9.21 -2.07 -0.39
N VAL A 207 8.00 -1.50 -0.32
CA VAL A 207 6.82 -2.18 0.25
C VAL A 207 6.21 -3.10 -0.80
N GLY A 208 5.86 -2.54 -1.97
CA GLY A 208 5.13 -3.27 -2.99
C GLY A 208 4.85 -2.48 -4.27
N VAL A 209 3.86 -2.95 -5.01
CA VAL A 209 3.31 -2.32 -6.22
C VAL A 209 1.78 -2.31 -6.17
N SER A 210 1.15 -1.19 -6.54
CA SER A 210 -0.30 -1.10 -6.64
C SER A 210 -0.82 -1.68 -7.96
N LEU A 211 -2.12 -1.99 -8.01
CA LEU A 211 -2.82 -2.39 -9.23
C LEU A 211 -2.92 -1.27 -10.27
N ASP A 212 -2.71 -0.01 -9.85
CA ASP A 212 -2.52 1.13 -10.72
C ASP A 212 -1.13 1.19 -11.36
N GLY A 213 -0.20 0.30 -10.97
CA GLY A 213 1.16 0.26 -11.52
C GLY A 213 2.09 1.30 -10.91
N VAL A 214 1.80 1.75 -9.69
CA VAL A 214 2.66 2.66 -8.91
C VAL A 214 3.44 1.85 -7.88
N THR A 215 4.75 2.08 -7.81
CA THR A 215 5.58 1.47 -6.75
C THR A 215 5.30 2.13 -5.40
N ILE A 216 5.28 1.34 -4.33
CA ILE A 216 4.97 1.77 -2.97
C ILE A 216 6.23 1.61 -2.11
N PHE A 217 6.61 2.69 -1.43
CA PHE A 217 7.73 2.75 -0.52
C PHE A 217 7.26 3.13 0.89
N ALA A 218 7.94 2.61 1.90
CA ALA A 218 7.72 3.00 3.29
C ALA A 218 8.11 4.47 3.51
N ASP A 219 7.93 4.97 4.74
CA ASP A 219 8.07 6.37 5.14
C ASP A 219 9.14 7.16 4.38
N ALA A 220 8.74 8.34 3.90
CA ALA A 220 9.66 9.31 3.35
C ALA A 220 10.62 9.81 4.45
N PRO A 221 11.86 10.19 4.10
CA PRO A 221 12.82 10.70 5.09
C PRO A 221 12.33 11.96 5.82
N SER A 222 12.57 12.02 7.13
CA SER A 222 12.23 13.18 7.96
C SER A 222 12.84 14.50 7.47
N VAL A 223 12.08 15.58 7.59
CA VAL A 223 12.55 16.95 7.36
C VAL A 223 13.66 17.32 8.32
N ALA A 224 13.60 16.85 9.57
CA ALA A 224 14.65 17.11 10.56
C ALA A 224 16.00 16.53 10.13
N ASP A 225 15.99 15.38 9.44
CA ASP A 225 17.20 14.71 8.97
C ASP A 225 17.71 15.29 7.64
N ARG A 226 16.79 15.62 6.71
CA ARG A 226 17.13 16.00 5.33
C ARG A 226 17.07 17.50 5.06
N GLY A 227 16.54 18.29 5.97
CA GLY A 227 16.40 19.75 5.86
C GLY A 227 15.32 20.23 4.89
N GLY A 228 14.96 19.42 3.88
CA GLY A 228 13.90 19.71 2.92
C GLY A 228 12.67 18.84 3.15
N LEU A 229 11.51 19.37 2.76
CA LEU A 229 10.21 18.71 2.87
C LEU A 229 9.87 18.04 1.53
N PRO A 230 9.90 16.70 1.42
CA PRO A 230 9.50 15.99 0.20
C PRO A 230 7.99 15.97 0.08
N ALA A 231 7.43 16.99 -0.56
CA ALA A 231 5.98 17.16 -0.65
C ALA A 231 5.35 16.00 -1.40
N LEU A 232 4.35 15.40 -0.78
CA LEU A 232 3.49 14.40 -1.41
C LEU A 232 2.30 15.11 -2.03
N ASP A 233 1.70 14.55 -3.07
CA ASP A 233 0.38 14.95 -3.54
C ASP A 233 -0.72 14.43 -2.60
N ALA A 234 -1.98 14.76 -2.90
CA ALA A 234 -3.12 14.35 -2.10
C ALA A 234 -3.33 12.82 -2.03
N CYS A 235 -2.70 12.05 -2.92
CA CYS A 235 -2.73 10.59 -2.89
C CYS A 235 -1.51 9.98 -2.19
N GLY A 236 -0.65 10.81 -1.60
CA GLY A 236 0.54 10.36 -0.88
C GLY A 236 1.71 9.99 -1.79
N GLY A 237 1.72 10.47 -3.03
CA GLY A 237 2.78 10.22 -4.00
C GLY A 237 3.64 11.41 -4.35
N HIS A 238 4.82 11.15 -4.92
CA HIS A 238 5.69 12.18 -5.47
C HIS A 238 6.71 11.60 -6.45
N ILE A 239 7.42 12.48 -7.14
CA ILE A 239 8.49 12.13 -8.06
C ILE A 239 9.79 11.91 -7.28
N ASP A 240 10.39 10.74 -7.42
CA ASP A 240 11.73 10.43 -6.93
C ASP A 240 12.77 11.33 -7.65
N PRO A 241 13.91 11.69 -7.03
CA PRO A 241 14.99 12.39 -7.73
C PRO A 241 15.50 11.69 -9.00
N SER A 242 15.25 10.39 -9.17
CA SER A 242 15.51 9.61 -10.38
C SER A 242 14.45 9.77 -11.48
N GLY A 243 13.34 10.45 -11.18
CA GLY A 243 12.30 10.88 -12.12
C GLY A 243 11.06 10.00 -12.20
N TYR A 244 10.96 8.91 -11.43
CA TYR A 244 9.75 8.06 -11.40
C TYR A 244 8.78 8.50 -10.29
N TYR A 245 7.49 8.31 -10.53
CA TYR A 245 6.45 8.55 -9.53
C TYR A 245 6.27 7.32 -8.63
N HIS A 246 6.13 7.54 -7.33
CA HIS A 246 5.89 6.47 -6.35
C HIS A 246 5.06 6.98 -5.17
N TRP A 247 4.50 6.04 -4.41
CA TRP A 247 3.66 6.30 -3.26
C TRP A 247 4.36 6.02 -1.93
N HIS A 248 3.97 6.79 -0.92
CA HIS A 248 4.26 6.57 0.50
C HIS A 248 3.01 6.25 1.32
N PHE A 249 1.86 6.10 0.65
CA PHE A 249 0.57 5.71 1.21
C PHE A 249 -0.09 4.71 0.27
N GLY A 250 -1.00 3.89 0.78
CA GLY A 250 -2.02 3.28 -0.07
C GLY A 250 -3.04 4.34 -0.44
N ALA A 251 -2.95 4.84 -1.68
CA ALA A 251 -3.74 5.96 -2.18
C ALA A 251 -5.25 5.67 -2.17
N GLU A 252 -5.63 4.41 -2.27
CA GLU A 252 -7.00 3.93 -2.40
C GLU A 252 -7.77 3.94 -1.06
N SER A 253 -7.12 4.26 0.06
CA SER A 253 -7.81 4.49 1.35
C SER A 253 -7.41 5.78 2.07
N ILE A 254 -6.48 6.56 1.48
CA ILE A 254 -5.89 7.74 2.10
C ILE A 254 -6.91 8.84 2.43
N GLN A 255 -8.06 8.90 1.74
CA GLN A 255 -9.06 9.95 2.00
C GLN A 255 -9.56 9.94 3.44
N THR A 256 -9.63 8.77 4.08
CA THR A 256 -10.00 8.69 5.50
C THR A 256 -8.97 9.37 6.40
N ASN A 257 -7.67 9.17 6.11
CA ASN A 257 -6.59 9.84 6.84
C ASN A 257 -6.64 11.37 6.66
N LEU A 258 -6.91 11.83 5.44
CA LEU A 258 -7.03 13.26 5.12
C LEU A 258 -8.20 13.90 5.86
N ASP A 259 -9.36 13.24 5.85
CA ASP A 259 -10.57 13.72 6.52
C ASP A 259 -10.37 13.77 8.05
N ASP A 260 -9.74 12.76 8.65
CA ASP A 260 -9.43 12.71 10.09
C ASP A 260 -8.40 13.77 10.50
N ALA A 261 -7.52 14.17 9.59
CA ALA A 261 -6.54 15.23 9.77
C ALA A 261 -7.10 16.64 9.50
N ASP A 262 -8.37 16.77 9.10
CA ASP A 262 -8.97 18.02 8.61
C ASP A 262 -8.17 18.66 7.44
N ALA A 263 -7.49 17.84 6.62
CA ALA A 263 -6.70 18.29 5.48
C ALA A 263 -7.60 18.55 4.26
N ASP A 264 -7.78 19.82 3.84
CA ASP A 264 -8.66 20.23 2.74
C ASP A 264 -8.05 19.95 1.35
N VAL A 265 -7.77 18.68 1.08
CA VAL A 265 -7.32 18.13 -0.20
C VAL A 265 -8.06 16.81 -0.49
N THR A 266 -8.06 16.38 -1.75
CA THR A 266 -8.77 15.17 -2.16
C THR A 266 -7.87 14.33 -3.05
N CYS A 267 -7.72 13.05 -2.72
CA CYS A 267 -7.02 12.11 -3.59
C CYS A 267 -7.88 11.82 -4.83
N GLY A 268 -7.24 11.85 -6.01
CA GLY A 268 -7.89 11.57 -7.29
C GLY A 268 -8.02 10.09 -7.64
N VAL A 269 -7.38 9.20 -6.88
CA VAL A 269 -7.49 7.74 -7.02
C VAL A 269 -8.81 7.26 -6.42
N GLU A 270 -9.44 6.26 -7.06
CA GLU A 270 -10.67 5.66 -6.55
C GLU A 270 -10.45 5.07 -5.16
N GLN A 271 -11.33 5.41 -4.22
CA GLN A 271 -11.21 4.95 -2.84
C GLN A 271 -11.97 3.65 -2.65
N ASP A 272 -11.28 2.60 -2.22
CA ASP A 272 -11.84 1.29 -1.88
C ASP A 272 -11.24 0.81 -0.55
N LEU A 273 -12.09 0.75 0.49
CA LEU A 273 -11.65 0.43 1.85
C LEU A 273 -11.50 -1.07 2.08
N GLU A 274 -12.06 -1.91 1.21
CA GLU A 274 -12.03 -3.38 1.33
C GLU A 274 -11.28 -4.03 0.15
N GLY A 275 -11.06 -3.29 -0.93
CA GLY A 275 -10.50 -3.81 -2.17
C GLY A 275 -9.02 -4.20 -2.09
N LEU A 276 -8.63 -5.08 -3.03
CA LEU A 276 -7.25 -5.40 -3.31
C LEU A 276 -6.54 -4.16 -3.88
N LEU A 277 -5.49 -3.71 -3.19
CA LEU A 277 -4.68 -2.56 -3.58
C LEU A 277 -3.58 -2.92 -4.57
N GLY A 278 -3.02 -4.12 -4.39
CA GLY A 278 -1.79 -4.54 -5.01
C GLY A 278 -1.08 -5.60 -4.16
N PHE A 279 0.23 -5.68 -4.33
CA PHE A 279 1.05 -6.75 -3.76
C PHE A 279 2.30 -6.19 -3.11
N ALA A 280 2.63 -6.71 -1.93
CA ALA A 280 3.94 -6.55 -1.35
C ALA A 280 5.00 -7.30 -2.18
N PHE A 281 6.26 -6.88 -2.13
CA PHE A 281 7.31 -7.53 -2.91
C PHE A 281 7.64 -8.97 -2.48
N ASP A 282 7.09 -9.44 -1.37
CA ASP A 282 7.15 -10.85 -0.96
C ASP A 282 6.04 -11.72 -1.58
N GLY A 283 5.16 -11.10 -2.38
CA GLY A 283 4.10 -11.75 -3.16
C GLY A 283 2.75 -11.79 -2.45
N TYR A 284 2.65 -11.41 -1.17
CA TYR A 284 1.36 -11.34 -0.49
C TYR A 284 0.58 -10.09 -0.93
N ALA A 285 -0.74 -10.24 -1.00
CA ALA A 285 -1.66 -9.15 -1.30
C ALA A 285 -1.68 -8.07 -0.20
N ILE A 286 -1.98 -6.84 -0.60
CA ILE A 286 -2.25 -5.70 0.28
C ILE A 286 -3.69 -5.26 0.00
N TYR A 287 -4.54 -5.26 1.02
CA TYR A 287 -5.94 -4.80 0.96
C TYR A 287 -6.11 -3.47 1.68
N GLY A 288 -7.24 -2.81 1.44
CA GLY A 288 -7.69 -1.68 2.25
C GLY A 288 -7.85 -2.03 3.74
N PRO A 289 -8.12 -1.04 4.60
CA PRO A 289 -8.17 -1.23 6.06
C PRO A 289 -9.38 -2.04 6.55
N GLU A 290 -10.41 -2.24 5.73
CA GLU A 290 -11.64 -2.94 6.09
C GLU A 290 -11.73 -4.34 5.48
N GLU A 291 -12.43 -5.23 6.18
CA GLU A 291 -12.82 -6.57 5.78
C GLU A 291 -14.23 -6.86 6.33
N ASP A 292 -15.12 -7.44 5.53
CA ASP A 292 -16.50 -7.79 5.94
C ASP A 292 -17.32 -6.59 6.49
N GLY A 293 -17.09 -5.39 5.98
CA GLY A 293 -17.77 -4.14 6.30
C GLY A 293 -17.33 -3.51 7.62
N ALA A 294 -16.16 -3.86 8.13
CA ALA A 294 -15.57 -3.29 9.34
C ALA A 294 -14.05 -3.25 9.26
N LEU A 295 -13.39 -2.46 10.12
CA LEU A 295 -11.93 -2.48 10.25
C LEU A 295 -11.42 -3.92 10.47
N ALA A 296 -10.44 -4.33 9.66
CA ALA A 296 -9.81 -5.63 9.76
C ALA A 296 -9.27 -5.87 11.18
N SER A 297 -9.39 -7.11 11.65
CA SER A 297 -9.07 -7.46 13.03
C SER A 297 -8.26 -8.75 13.11
N ASP A 298 -7.77 -9.07 14.30
CA ASP A 298 -6.86 -10.21 14.52
C ASP A 298 -5.57 -10.13 13.66
N LEU A 299 -5.17 -8.90 13.29
CA LEU A 299 -3.92 -8.60 12.59
C LEU A 299 -2.71 -8.89 13.48
N ASP A 300 -1.63 -9.35 12.85
CA ASP A 300 -0.33 -9.51 13.46
C ASP A 300 0.46 -8.19 13.55
N GLU A 301 1.75 -8.27 13.89
CA GLU A 301 2.59 -7.07 14.04
C GLU A 301 2.91 -6.36 12.71
N CYS A 302 2.72 -7.02 11.57
CA CYS A 302 2.89 -6.45 10.24
C CYS A 302 1.56 -6.03 9.60
N SER A 303 0.50 -5.90 10.41
CA SER A 303 -0.84 -5.54 9.94
C SER A 303 -1.44 -6.56 8.95
N GLY A 304 -1.08 -7.84 9.05
CA GLY A 304 -1.67 -8.88 8.22
C GLY A 304 -2.26 -10.04 9.02
N HIS A 305 -3.01 -10.90 8.34
CA HIS A 305 -3.57 -12.12 8.91
C HIS A 305 -3.87 -13.15 7.82
N VAL A 306 -4.36 -14.33 8.21
CA VAL A 306 -4.85 -15.35 7.27
C VAL A 306 -6.37 -15.36 7.32
N SER A 307 -7.01 -15.06 6.20
CA SER A 307 -8.46 -15.20 6.00
C SER A 307 -8.75 -15.51 4.52
N ASP A 308 -10.02 -15.72 4.18
CA ASP A 308 -10.47 -16.06 2.82
C ASP A 308 -10.65 -14.79 1.99
N THR A 309 -9.94 -14.65 0.87
CA THR A 309 -10.09 -13.52 -0.05
C THR A 309 -10.81 -13.91 -1.34
N GLU A 310 -11.45 -12.94 -2.01
CA GLU A 310 -12.22 -13.20 -3.23
C GLU A 310 -11.33 -13.74 -4.36
N GLU A 311 -10.10 -13.23 -4.49
CA GLU A 311 -9.20 -13.53 -5.60
C GLU A 311 -8.31 -14.76 -5.37
N PHE A 312 -8.04 -15.12 -4.12
CA PHE A 312 -7.00 -16.11 -3.79
C PHE A 312 -7.42 -17.16 -2.75
N GLY A 313 -8.62 -17.05 -2.16
CA GLY A 313 -9.08 -17.96 -1.10
C GLY A 313 -8.33 -17.75 0.22
N GLU A 314 -8.27 -18.79 1.06
CA GLU A 314 -7.64 -18.71 2.39
C GLU A 314 -6.12 -18.54 2.29
N GLN A 315 -5.62 -17.31 2.50
CA GLN A 315 -4.20 -16.99 2.46
C GLN A 315 -3.82 -15.82 3.38
N TYR A 316 -2.53 -15.69 3.67
CA TYR A 316 -2.02 -14.51 4.37
C TYR A 316 -2.09 -13.27 3.46
N HIS A 317 -2.47 -12.12 4.00
CA HIS A 317 -2.42 -10.82 3.32
C HIS A 317 -2.30 -9.69 4.34
N TYR A 318 -1.85 -8.53 3.85
CA TYR A 318 -1.70 -7.31 4.64
C TYR A 318 -2.92 -6.41 4.47
N HIS A 319 -3.17 -5.60 5.48
CA HIS A 319 -4.12 -4.49 5.42
C HIS A 319 -3.41 -3.15 5.60
N LEU A 320 -3.88 -2.15 4.87
CA LEU A 320 -3.61 -0.76 5.20
C LEU A 320 -4.24 -0.40 6.57
N SER A 321 -3.84 0.73 7.14
CA SER A 321 -4.39 1.24 8.41
C SER A 321 -5.07 2.61 8.24
N TYR A 322 -5.66 3.14 9.32
CA TYR A 322 -6.06 4.55 9.40
C TYR A 322 -5.00 5.43 10.08
N ASP A 323 -3.81 4.88 10.35
CA ASP A 323 -2.67 5.67 10.79
C ASP A 323 -2.00 6.34 9.58
N SER A 324 -1.19 7.38 9.81
CA SER A 324 -0.49 8.11 8.74
C SER A 324 1.03 8.05 8.94
N PRO A 325 1.80 7.45 8.01
CA PRO A 325 1.35 6.73 6.82
C PRO A 325 0.55 5.45 7.08
N ASN A 326 -0.28 5.03 6.12
CA ASN A 326 -1.23 3.91 6.25
C ASN A 326 -0.68 2.55 5.81
N LEU A 327 0.63 2.44 5.61
CA LEU A 327 1.29 1.24 5.07
C LEU A 327 1.71 0.24 6.17
N PRO A 328 1.83 -1.06 5.84
CA PRO A 328 2.48 -2.03 6.71
C PRO A 328 3.92 -1.62 7.08
N THR A 329 4.30 -1.79 8.35
CA THR A 329 5.65 -1.41 8.85
C THR A 329 6.65 -2.57 8.82
N CYS A 330 6.20 -3.77 8.50
CA CYS A 330 7.06 -4.94 8.30
C CYS A 330 6.43 -5.90 7.29
N ARG A 331 7.20 -6.90 6.87
CA ARG A 331 6.75 -8.02 6.04
C ARG A 331 7.09 -9.36 6.67
N VAL A 332 6.35 -10.41 6.32
CA VAL A 332 6.55 -11.79 6.80
C VAL A 332 7.22 -12.67 5.73
N GLY A 333 7.08 -12.34 4.45
CA GLY A 333 7.53 -13.18 3.35
C GLY A 333 8.93 -12.83 2.81
N ALA A 334 9.50 -13.78 2.08
CA ALA A 334 10.77 -13.63 1.38
C ALA A 334 10.58 -12.88 0.06
N THR A 335 11.45 -11.90 -0.20
CA THR A 335 11.42 -11.12 -1.45
C THR A 335 12.45 -11.62 -2.48
N ALA A 336 12.24 -11.33 -3.76
CA ALA A 336 13.25 -11.58 -4.79
C ALA A 336 14.51 -10.70 -4.57
N THR A 337 15.71 -11.23 -4.81
CA THR A 337 16.99 -10.50 -4.58
C THR A 337 17.12 -9.20 -5.41
N SER A 338 16.38 -9.10 -6.51
CA SER A 338 16.28 -7.90 -7.37
C SER A 338 14.81 -7.54 -7.60
N LYS A 339 14.03 -7.47 -6.50
CA LYS A 339 12.57 -7.29 -6.54
C LYS A 339 12.10 -6.04 -7.28
N LEU A 340 12.90 -4.98 -7.37
CA LEU A 340 12.64 -3.80 -8.18
C LEU A 340 13.90 -3.35 -8.93
N THR A 341 13.78 -3.12 -10.24
CA THR A 341 14.87 -2.66 -11.10
C THR A 341 14.36 -1.67 -12.15
N SER A 342 15.27 -1.02 -12.88
CA SER A 342 14.96 -0.31 -14.12
C SER A 342 15.82 -0.87 -15.26
N PRO A 343 15.24 -1.62 -16.20
CA PRO A 343 16.01 -2.32 -17.23
C PRO A 343 16.63 -1.38 -18.27
N ASP A 344 16.04 -0.20 -18.49
CA ASP A 344 16.45 0.78 -19.50
C ASP A 344 17.03 2.08 -18.90
N ASN A 345 17.03 2.25 -17.57
CA ASN A 345 17.73 3.31 -16.87
C ASN A 345 18.56 2.79 -15.68
N SER A 346 19.79 2.36 -15.96
CA SER A 346 20.73 1.90 -14.92
C SER A 346 21.20 2.99 -13.94
N ALA A 347 20.83 4.25 -14.16
CA ALA A 347 21.15 5.37 -13.27
C ALA A 347 20.03 5.66 -12.27
N ALA A 348 18.83 5.08 -12.44
CA ALA A 348 17.74 5.21 -11.48
C ALA A 348 18.15 4.63 -10.13
N ALA A 349 18.01 5.42 -9.07
CA ALA A 349 18.22 4.97 -7.71
C ALA A 349 16.93 4.33 -7.18
N LEU A 350 17.00 3.05 -6.83
CA LEU A 350 15.91 2.28 -6.26
C LEU A 350 16.36 1.83 -4.87
N PRO A 351 16.10 2.64 -3.81
CA PRO A 351 16.59 2.33 -2.47
C PRO A 351 15.99 1.03 -1.97
N ASP A 352 16.76 0.27 -1.21
CA ASP A 352 16.30 -0.95 -0.56
C ASP A 352 16.52 -0.78 0.95
N GLY A 353 15.44 -0.44 1.67
CA GLY A 353 15.42 -0.03 3.08
C GLY A 353 15.15 -1.17 4.06
N ASP A 354 15.47 -2.41 3.68
CA ASP A 354 15.16 -3.59 4.49
C ASP A 354 16.14 -3.76 5.67
N ALA A 355 15.59 -3.93 6.88
CA ALA A 355 16.36 -4.31 8.06
C ALA A 355 15.83 -5.63 8.62
N ALA A 356 16.64 -6.69 8.55
CA ALA A 356 16.29 -7.97 9.17
C ALA A 356 16.06 -7.78 10.68
N GLY A 357 14.85 -8.13 11.14
CA GLY A 357 14.38 -7.95 12.51
C GLY A 357 15.36 -8.53 13.53
N GLY A 358 16.02 -7.65 14.28
CA GLY A 358 17.20 -8.02 15.06
C GLY A 358 17.76 -6.98 16.03
N GLY A 359 16.92 -6.10 16.61
CA GLY A 359 17.19 -5.56 17.94
C GLY A 359 17.18 -4.03 18.13
N GLY A 360 16.13 -3.56 18.78
CA GLY A 360 16.15 -2.44 19.73
C GLY A 360 16.09 -1.03 19.12
N PRO A 361 15.52 -0.06 19.87
CA PRO A 361 15.39 1.31 19.40
C PRO A 361 16.76 1.94 19.10
N PRO A 362 16.84 2.82 18.09
CA PRO A 362 18.09 3.46 17.70
C PRO A 362 18.70 4.25 18.88
N PRO A 363 20.03 4.31 19.00
CA PRO A 363 20.66 5.15 20.00
C PRO A 363 20.41 6.62 19.63
N GLY A 364 19.61 7.30 20.46
CA GLY A 364 19.42 8.74 20.37
C GLY A 364 20.77 9.47 20.39
N GLY A 365 20.99 10.30 19.37
CA GLY A 365 22.12 11.22 19.23
C GLY A 365 21.69 12.64 19.52
#